data_AF-A0A9P1KJ67-F1
#
_entry.id   AF-A0A9P1KJ67-F1
#
_cell.length_a   1.000
_cell.length_b   1.000
_cell.length_c   1.000
_cell.angle_alpha   90.00
_cell.angle_beta   90.00
_cell.angle_gamma   90.00
#
_symmetry.space_group_name_H-M   'P 1'
#
loop_
_entity.id
_entity.type
_entity.pdbx_description
1 polymer ?
#
loop_
_entity_poly.entity_id
_entity_poly.type
_entity_poly.pdbx_seq_one_letter_code
_entity_poly.pdbx_strand_id
1 'polypeptide(L)'
;MKDKVIYAPEIRLFTYHLKILSTTNLQDTDQDLPLRSMIVYYLQLLADYGLVDSLVKNLQKEILSPWAILDNWFQYIQTIRGLVWWIKLRIIVLEILIDWHNYLSGKTLEDVIQEYLFRSDFDDLTNGNNPFFQIINNPGKIGIQRVNFPTQYRGFFYPQYLNDSYSFLLHIFHPQKLGKDGVKFSDIAKLSPPKSFFAGTSTSLDEPLQTHLKHASWGTTMLFSGFIDSRPGTLEEGKKLADELLQNLLKPDPKKPAPPFWASREFLGGFLYEYQDIYSPHPYGKIMILLLFSEESKEKINGVQWWLPELFFYERKICQNYIDSRGEYSKANQDIKTIEKTIRTFPPNIATDVPPDLSEEELRSLKKEIKNLLDLSLRYSQRMRSLVTFENTIAINRNNYLNTLTRMEVKSNSDLTGWRDKANHIFGTFQEQIKADLVYLQQGERLLDTAINTIRGLVEIDQAERDRLLEHQIQIAGWGIGVGAIVASTSALIFQEKMTFPWSDNRGDNVHPFTIAVLLSFACAGLGVLLAIALIKFGKKRRSSSN
;
A
#
# COMPACT_ATOMS: atom_id res chain seq x y z
N MET A 1 -14.23 -5.04 -43.79
CA MET A 1 -14.71 -5.78 -42.59
C MET A 1 -15.80 -4.97 -41.93
N LYS A 2 -16.89 -5.61 -41.48
CA LYS A 2 -17.94 -4.92 -40.70
C LYS A 2 -17.35 -4.60 -39.31
N ASP A 3 -17.50 -3.36 -38.86
CA ASP A 3 -17.05 -2.93 -37.54
C ASP A 3 -17.74 -3.78 -36.46
N LYS A 4 -16.95 -4.31 -35.52
CA LYS A 4 -17.44 -5.20 -34.46
C LYS A 4 -18.22 -4.41 -33.44
N VAL A 5 -19.19 -5.07 -32.80
CA VAL A 5 -20.08 -4.47 -31.82
C VAL A 5 -19.89 -5.19 -30.49
N ILE A 6 -19.80 -4.42 -29.41
CA ILE A 6 -19.90 -4.90 -28.05
C ILE A 6 -21.19 -4.37 -27.43
N TYR A 7 -21.90 -5.21 -26.68
CA TYR A 7 -23.21 -4.87 -26.13
C TYR A 7 -23.11 -4.60 -24.64
N ALA A 8 -23.85 -3.58 -24.20
CA ALA A 8 -23.86 -3.09 -22.83
C ALA A 8 -22.44 -2.95 -22.22
N PRO A 9 -21.50 -2.25 -22.89
CA PRO A 9 -20.14 -2.10 -22.37
C PRO A 9 -20.13 -1.37 -21.03
N GLU A 10 -19.25 -1.81 -20.15
CA GLU A 10 -19.01 -1.25 -18.83
C GLU A 10 -17.51 -1.10 -18.60
N ILE A 11 -17.11 -0.01 -17.95
CA ILE A 11 -15.74 0.26 -17.53
C ILE A 11 -15.73 0.57 -16.04
N ARG A 12 -14.90 -0.16 -15.29
CA ARG A 12 -14.65 0.03 -13.86
C ARG A 12 -13.21 0.47 -13.68
N LEU A 13 -13.03 1.56 -12.96
CA LEU A 13 -11.76 2.25 -12.79
C LEU A 13 -11.43 2.25 -11.33
N PHE A 14 -10.27 1.70 -10.97
CA PHE A 14 -9.81 1.60 -9.60
C PHE A 14 -8.51 2.38 -9.44
N THR A 15 -8.46 3.30 -8.49
CA THR A 15 -7.25 4.04 -8.11
C THR A 15 -6.92 3.79 -6.64
N TYR A 16 -5.63 3.74 -6.30
CA TYR A 16 -5.16 3.43 -4.96
C TYR A 16 -4.07 4.40 -4.51
N HIS A 17 -4.22 4.95 -3.30
CA HIS A 17 -3.30 5.92 -2.71
C HIS A 17 -3.03 5.58 -1.25
N LEU A 18 -1.76 5.47 -0.87
CA LEU A 18 -1.36 5.34 0.51
C LEU A 18 -1.80 6.54 1.34
N LYS A 19 -2.33 6.28 2.53
CA LYS A 19 -2.54 7.31 3.54
C LYS A 19 -1.20 7.78 4.10
N ILE A 20 -0.34 6.85 4.53
CA ILE A 20 0.96 7.19 5.13
C ILE A 20 2.09 6.85 4.17
N LEU A 21 2.90 7.85 3.83
CA LEU A 21 4.12 7.70 3.06
C LEU A 21 5.27 7.32 3.99
N SER A 22 5.56 6.03 4.09
CA SER A 22 6.69 5.53 4.87
C SER A 22 8.01 5.79 4.14
N THR A 23 8.92 6.48 4.79
CA THR A 23 10.25 6.81 4.28
C THR A 23 11.26 5.73 4.71
N THR A 24 12.21 5.43 3.82
CA THR A 24 13.34 4.53 4.12
C THR A 24 14.64 5.28 4.43
N ASN A 25 14.57 6.62 4.44
CA ASN A 25 15.69 7.54 4.69
C ASN A 25 15.53 8.17 6.08
N LEU A 26 16.60 8.20 6.89
CA LEU A 26 16.61 8.86 8.20
C LEU A 26 16.37 10.37 8.18
N GLN A 27 16.67 11.00 7.05
CA GLN A 27 16.61 12.44 6.92
C GLN A 27 15.19 12.91 6.59
N ASP A 28 14.36 12.01 6.07
CA ASP A 28 12.98 12.29 5.70
C ASP A 28 12.05 11.70 6.76
N THR A 29 11.03 12.46 7.17
CA THR A 29 10.01 11.95 8.09
C THR A 29 8.84 11.37 7.32
N ASP A 30 8.19 10.35 7.88
CA ASP A 30 6.92 9.86 7.37
C ASP A 30 5.89 10.99 7.33
N GLN A 31 5.08 11.03 6.28
CA GLN A 31 4.07 12.07 6.07
C GLN A 31 2.71 11.43 5.78
N ASP A 32 1.68 11.97 6.43
CA ASP A 32 0.28 11.60 6.18
C ASP A 32 -0.24 12.38 4.97
N LEU A 33 -0.95 11.68 4.08
CA LEU A 33 -1.65 12.25 2.95
C LEU A 33 -3.01 12.74 3.45
N PRO A 34 -3.24 14.07 3.47
CA PRO A 34 -4.47 14.61 4.00
C PRO A 34 -5.67 14.08 3.21
N LEU A 35 -6.75 13.74 3.90
CA LEU A 35 -7.97 13.30 3.25
C LEU A 35 -8.45 14.30 2.18
N ARG A 36 -8.40 15.58 2.52
CA ARG A 36 -8.79 16.68 1.62
C ARG A 36 -8.08 16.59 0.27
N SER A 37 -6.79 16.26 0.27
CA SER A 37 -5.97 16.07 -0.92
C SER A 37 -6.55 15.01 -1.87
N MET A 38 -6.96 13.88 -1.30
CA MET A 38 -7.56 12.78 -2.05
C MET A 38 -8.91 13.16 -2.65
N ILE A 39 -9.70 13.90 -1.89
CA ILE A 39 -11.02 14.35 -2.35
C ILE A 39 -10.87 15.30 -3.54
N VAL A 40 -9.95 16.26 -3.47
CA VAL A 40 -9.67 17.17 -4.60
C VAL A 40 -9.21 16.37 -5.83
N TYR A 41 -8.34 15.36 -5.65
CA TYR A 41 -7.94 14.48 -6.76
C TYR A 41 -9.13 13.74 -7.39
N TYR A 42 -10.00 13.12 -6.59
CA TYR A 42 -11.15 12.39 -7.12
C TYR A 42 -12.18 13.30 -7.79
N LEU A 43 -12.40 14.51 -7.26
CA LEU A 43 -13.25 15.51 -7.90
C LEU A 43 -12.69 15.94 -9.25
N GLN A 44 -11.38 16.15 -9.33
CA GLN A 44 -10.73 16.47 -10.58
C GLN A 44 -10.80 15.31 -11.59
N LEU A 45 -10.62 14.07 -11.13
CA LEU A 45 -10.80 12.89 -11.99
C LEU A 45 -12.22 12.85 -12.55
N LEU A 46 -13.24 13.13 -11.75
CA LEU A 46 -14.62 13.25 -12.20
C LEU A 46 -14.81 14.44 -13.15
N ALA A 47 -14.11 15.56 -12.93
CA ALA A 47 -14.14 16.74 -13.79
C ALA A 47 -13.56 16.45 -15.17
N ASP A 48 -12.44 15.72 -15.23
CA ASP A 48 -11.80 15.28 -16.47
C ASP A 48 -12.69 14.33 -17.27
N TYR A 49 -13.60 13.64 -16.60
CA TYR A 49 -14.67 12.85 -17.21
C TYR A 49 -15.93 13.65 -17.57
N GLY A 50 -16.00 14.94 -17.23
CA GLY A 50 -17.16 15.80 -17.45
C GLY A 50 -18.35 15.49 -16.55
N LEU A 51 -18.12 14.93 -15.35
CA LEU A 51 -19.19 14.45 -14.46
C LEU A 51 -19.53 15.37 -13.29
N VAL A 52 -18.73 16.40 -13.02
CA VAL A 52 -18.91 17.28 -11.86
C VAL A 52 -20.25 18.00 -11.89
N ASP A 53 -20.66 18.54 -13.04
CA ASP A 53 -21.96 19.23 -13.15
C ASP A 53 -23.15 18.32 -12.87
N SER A 54 -23.08 17.05 -13.30
CA SER A 54 -24.12 16.06 -12.98
C SER A 54 -24.13 15.75 -11.49
N LEU A 55 -22.96 15.67 -10.86
CA LEU A 55 -22.83 15.41 -9.44
C LEU A 55 -23.38 16.56 -8.60
N VAL A 56 -23.02 17.80 -8.92
CA VAL A 56 -23.52 19.01 -8.25
C VAL A 56 -25.04 19.10 -8.38
N LYS A 57 -25.60 18.86 -9.57
CA LYS A 57 -27.06 18.83 -9.77
C LYS A 57 -27.76 17.73 -8.97
N ASN A 58 -27.15 16.55 -8.89
CA ASN A 58 -27.71 15.43 -8.11
C ASN A 58 -27.65 15.73 -6.61
N LEU A 59 -26.53 16.23 -6.11
CA LEU A 59 -26.38 16.66 -4.72
C LEU A 59 -27.37 17.78 -4.36
N GLN A 60 -27.50 18.81 -5.21
CA GLN A 60 -28.50 19.86 -5.03
C GLN A 60 -29.90 19.26 -4.96
N LYS A 61 -30.23 18.30 -5.85
CA LYS A 61 -31.52 17.64 -5.83
C LYS A 61 -31.72 16.79 -4.57
N GLU A 62 -30.71 16.07 -4.09
CA GLU A 62 -30.81 15.25 -2.86
C GLU A 62 -30.95 16.13 -1.61
N ILE A 63 -30.12 17.16 -1.48
CA ILE A 63 -30.14 18.13 -0.38
C ILE A 63 -31.47 18.91 -0.37
N LEU A 64 -32.01 19.29 -1.53
CA LEU A 64 -33.20 20.12 -1.66
C LEU A 64 -34.50 19.32 -1.86
N SER A 65 -34.46 17.99 -2.03
CA SER A 65 -35.66 17.17 -2.26
C SER A 65 -36.37 16.85 -0.94
N PRO A 66 -37.61 17.32 -0.74
CA PRO A 66 -38.41 16.93 0.43
C PRO A 66 -38.75 15.44 0.45
N TRP A 67 -38.68 14.77 -0.71
CA TRP A 67 -39.19 13.42 -0.95
C TRP A 67 -38.18 12.31 -0.73
N ALA A 68 -36.87 12.55 -0.95
CA ALA A 68 -35.82 11.57 -0.68
C ALA A 68 -35.72 11.22 0.82
N ILE A 69 -36.10 12.17 1.66
CA ILE A 69 -36.19 12.05 3.13
C ILE A 69 -37.48 11.32 3.55
N LEU A 70 -38.55 11.35 2.75
CA LEU A 70 -39.82 10.69 3.08
C LEU A 70 -39.80 9.19 2.75
N ASP A 71 -39.22 8.78 1.62
CA ASP A 71 -39.28 7.38 1.13
C ASP A 71 -38.46 6.39 1.96
N ASN A 72 -37.34 6.80 2.56
CA ASN A 72 -36.51 5.91 3.40
C ASN A 72 -37.04 5.76 4.84
N TRP A 73 -37.99 6.60 5.29
CA TRP A 73 -38.24 6.82 6.72
C TRP A 73 -39.65 6.51 7.21
N PHE A 74 -40.59 6.24 6.30
CA PHE A 74 -41.95 5.79 6.66
C PHE A 74 -41.96 4.52 7.53
N GLN A 75 -40.87 3.75 7.55
CA GLN A 75 -40.73 2.53 8.33
C GLN A 75 -40.36 2.76 9.82
N TYR A 76 -39.99 3.99 10.22
CA TYR A 76 -39.47 4.30 11.57
C TYR A 76 -40.38 5.23 12.42
N ILE A 77 -41.52 5.64 11.88
CA ILE A 77 -42.41 6.69 12.45
C ILE A 77 -43.15 6.27 13.75
N GLN A 78 -43.09 5.01 14.18
CA GLN A 78 -43.99 4.51 15.24
C GLN A 78 -43.64 4.91 16.69
N THR A 79 -42.64 5.76 16.96
CA THR A 79 -42.36 6.20 18.35
C THR A 79 -42.18 7.71 18.50
N ILE A 80 -42.67 8.25 19.63
CA ILE A 80 -42.62 9.68 20.01
C ILE A 80 -41.19 10.24 20.03
N ARG A 81 -40.17 9.42 20.37
CA ARG A 81 -38.75 9.80 20.25
C ARG A 81 -38.33 10.06 18.79
N GLY A 82 -38.85 9.28 17.85
CA GLY A 82 -38.66 9.49 16.41
C GLY A 82 -39.27 10.80 15.94
N LEU A 83 -40.45 11.19 16.47
CA LEU A 83 -41.09 12.47 16.17
C LEU A 83 -40.27 13.67 16.69
N VAL A 84 -39.73 13.59 17.91
CA VAL A 84 -38.92 14.67 18.49
C VAL A 84 -37.58 14.82 17.76
N TRP A 85 -36.95 13.70 17.40
CA TRP A 85 -35.75 13.70 16.56
C TRP A 85 -36.05 14.25 15.15
N TRP A 86 -37.22 13.91 14.58
CA TRP A 86 -37.73 14.41 13.30
C TRP A 86 -37.93 15.94 13.31
N ILE A 87 -38.47 16.52 14.39
CA ILE A 87 -38.59 17.98 14.55
C ILE A 87 -37.20 18.63 14.63
N LYS A 88 -36.26 18.05 15.38
CA LYS A 88 -34.89 18.58 15.50
C LYS A 88 -34.14 18.57 14.17
N LEU A 89 -34.25 17.49 13.40
CA LEU A 89 -33.57 17.36 12.11
C LEU A 89 -34.19 18.29 11.05
N ARG A 90 -35.51 18.51 11.10
CA ARG A 90 -36.21 19.53 10.28
C ARG A 90 -35.77 20.95 10.63
N ILE A 91 -35.54 21.27 11.90
CA ILE A 91 -35.00 22.55 12.32
C ILE A 91 -33.59 22.73 11.76
N ILE A 92 -32.72 21.72 11.85
CA ILE A 92 -31.36 21.78 11.29
C ILE A 92 -31.36 21.95 9.76
N VAL A 93 -32.21 21.21 9.04
CA VAL A 93 -32.33 21.34 7.58
C VAL A 93 -32.94 22.68 7.17
N LEU A 94 -33.90 23.21 7.95
CA LEU A 94 -34.45 24.55 7.75
C LEU A 94 -33.43 25.65 8.07
N GLU A 95 -32.59 25.47 9.09
CA GLU A 95 -31.46 26.35 9.40
C GLU A 95 -30.44 26.36 8.25
N ILE A 96 -30.13 25.21 7.66
CA ILE A 96 -29.27 25.08 6.46
C ILE A 96 -29.89 25.78 5.23
N LEU A 97 -31.22 25.72 5.08
CA LEU A 97 -31.95 26.33 3.95
C LEU A 97 -32.17 27.84 4.10
N ILE A 98 -32.42 28.32 5.32
CA ILE A 98 -32.68 29.73 5.62
C ILE A 98 -31.38 30.52 5.68
N ASP A 99 -30.31 29.90 6.20
CA ASP A 99 -29.01 30.51 6.41
C ASP A 99 -27.94 29.88 5.51
N TRP A 100 -28.31 29.51 4.28
CA TRP A 100 -27.41 28.91 3.28
C TRP A 100 -26.08 29.66 3.12
N HIS A 101 -26.11 31.00 3.27
CA HIS A 101 -24.92 31.85 3.21
C HIS A 101 -24.08 31.82 4.50
N ASN A 102 -24.68 31.59 5.67
CA ASN A 102 -24.01 31.53 6.99
C ASN A 102 -23.60 30.10 7.40
N TYR A 103 -24.30 29.06 6.94
CA TYR A 103 -23.89 27.66 7.18
C TYR A 103 -22.66 27.28 6.34
N LEU A 104 -22.53 27.88 5.14
CA LEU A 104 -21.34 27.81 4.28
C LEU A 104 -20.31 28.91 4.57
N SER A 105 -20.61 29.93 5.40
CA SER A 105 -19.61 30.98 5.68
C SER A 105 -18.39 30.47 6.45
N GLY A 106 -18.51 29.29 7.07
CA GLY A 106 -17.41 28.56 7.71
C GLY A 106 -17.05 27.22 7.06
N LYS A 107 -17.75 26.77 6.01
CA LYS A 107 -17.53 25.48 5.35
C LYS A 107 -17.36 25.67 3.84
N THR A 108 -16.25 25.18 3.31
CA THR A 108 -15.99 25.13 1.88
C THR A 108 -16.91 24.13 1.17
N LEU A 109 -17.08 24.26 -0.15
CA LEU A 109 -17.75 23.24 -0.98
C LEU A 109 -17.11 21.85 -0.79
N GLU A 110 -15.81 21.83 -0.49
CA GLU A 110 -15.05 20.63 -0.19
C GLU A 110 -15.53 19.98 1.11
N ASP A 111 -15.79 20.75 2.17
CA ASP A 111 -16.28 20.24 3.47
C ASP A 111 -17.66 19.59 3.33
N VAL A 112 -18.56 20.18 2.54
CA VAL A 112 -19.88 19.60 2.23
C VAL A 112 -19.73 18.31 1.41
N ILE A 113 -18.75 18.24 0.51
CA ILE A 113 -18.47 17.04 -0.27
C ILE A 113 -17.91 15.92 0.62
N GLN A 114 -17.01 16.24 1.57
CA GLN A 114 -16.49 15.26 2.53
C GLN A 114 -17.61 14.60 3.34
N GLU A 115 -18.54 15.40 3.87
CA GLU A 115 -19.61 14.94 4.77
C GLU A 115 -20.72 14.10 4.10
N TYR A 116 -20.93 14.27 2.78
CA TYR A 116 -22.09 13.69 2.08
C TYR A 116 -21.75 12.70 0.95
N LEU A 117 -20.59 12.80 0.30
CA LEU A 117 -20.21 11.93 -0.83
C LEU A 117 -19.35 10.74 -0.41
N PHE A 118 -18.65 10.85 0.71
CA PHE A 118 -17.75 9.82 1.20
C PHE A 118 -18.43 9.04 2.32
N ARG A 119 -18.13 7.74 2.40
CA ARG A 119 -18.70 6.86 3.42
C ARG A 119 -18.30 7.42 4.80
N SER A 120 -19.24 7.46 5.73
CA SER A 120 -19.06 8.01 7.09
C SER A 120 -18.01 7.29 7.95
N ASP A 121 -17.33 6.28 7.41
CA ASP A 121 -16.22 5.56 8.04
C ASP A 121 -14.83 6.10 7.66
N PHE A 122 -14.76 7.14 6.81
CA PHE A 122 -13.49 7.66 6.31
C PHE A 122 -12.74 8.54 7.33
N ASP A 123 -13.45 9.24 8.21
CA ASP A 123 -12.88 10.16 9.21
C ASP A 123 -13.28 9.87 10.68
N ASP A 124 -14.43 9.22 10.95
CA ASP A 124 -14.95 8.97 12.32
C ASP A 124 -14.11 7.97 13.16
N LEU A 125 -13.01 7.44 12.63
CA LEU A 125 -12.07 6.59 13.37
C LEU A 125 -11.06 7.35 14.23
N THR A 126 -11.08 8.69 14.24
CA THR A 126 -10.23 9.45 15.18
C THR A 126 -10.97 9.97 16.41
N ASN A 127 -12.30 10.18 16.39
CA ASN A 127 -13.05 10.60 17.59
C ASN A 127 -14.59 10.41 17.44
N GLY A 128 -15.16 9.35 18.06
CA GLY A 128 -16.55 9.44 18.59
C GLY A 128 -17.52 8.28 18.31
N ASN A 129 -18.10 7.75 19.39
CA ASN A 129 -19.22 6.80 19.42
C ASN A 129 -20.53 7.42 18.90
N ASN A 130 -20.78 7.39 17.58
CA ASN A 130 -22.01 7.94 17.00
C ASN A 130 -23.08 6.86 16.71
N PRO A 131 -24.38 7.07 17.07
CA PRO A 131 -25.52 6.18 16.76
C PRO A 131 -25.77 5.86 15.27
N PHE A 132 -24.95 6.37 14.35
CA PHE A 132 -24.86 5.97 12.94
C PHE A 132 -24.59 4.46 12.72
N PHE A 133 -24.15 3.73 13.74
CA PHE A 133 -23.86 2.29 13.68
C PHE A 133 -25.07 1.36 13.44
N GLN A 134 -26.29 1.89 13.25
CA GLN A 134 -27.41 1.09 12.70
C GLN A 134 -27.47 1.08 11.15
N ILE A 135 -26.65 1.90 10.48
CA ILE A 135 -26.59 2.02 9.01
C ILE A 135 -25.63 0.98 8.37
N ILE A 136 -24.84 0.27 9.19
CA ILE A 136 -23.98 -0.85 8.78
C ILE A 136 -24.74 -1.90 7.93
N ASN A 137 -26.07 -1.99 8.06
CA ASN A 137 -26.88 -2.96 7.33
C ASN A 137 -27.13 -2.64 5.84
N ASN A 138 -26.67 -1.50 5.28
CA ASN A 138 -26.84 -1.19 3.84
C ASN A 138 -25.65 -0.41 3.22
N PRO A 139 -24.47 -1.05 3.06
CA PRO A 139 -23.27 -0.40 2.51
C PRO A 139 -23.43 0.18 1.09
N GLY A 140 -24.42 -0.27 0.31
CA GLY A 140 -24.64 0.21 -1.06
C GLY A 140 -25.45 1.51 -1.20
N LYS A 141 -25.97 2.11 -0.13
CA LYS A 141 -26.89 3.26 -0.26
C LYS A 141 -26.30 4.63 0.08
N ILE A 142 -25.26 4.71 0.91
CA ILE A 142 -24.84 6.01 1.51
C ILE A 142 -23.48 6.51 1.00
N GLY A 143 -22.73 5.71 0.24
CA GLY A 143 -21.48 6.15 -0.42
C GLY A 143 -21.47 5.97 -1.95
N ILE A 144 -22.60 5.57 -2.55
CA ILE A 144 -22.70 5.36 -3.99
C ILE A 144 -23.43 6.53 -4.61
N GLN A 145 -22.68 7.32 -5.38
CA GLN A 145 -23.21 8.53 -5.97
C GLN A 145 -23.31 8.34 -7.47
N ARG A 146 -24.56 8.37 -7.94
CA ARG A 146 -24.88 8.11 -9.34
C ARG A 146 -24.61 9.36 -10.15
N VAL A 147 -23.99 9.17 -11.30
CA VAL A 147 -23.65 10.22 -12.24
C VAL A 147 -24.25 9.91 -13.59
N ASN A 148 -24.72 10.95 -14.28
CA ASN A 148 -25.18 10.84 -15.66
C ASN A 148 -24.11 11.46 -16.56
N PHE A 149 -23.69 10.72 -17.58
CA PHE A 149 -22.87 11.32 -18.62
C PHE A 149 -23.74 12.18 -19.55
N PRO A 150 -23.16 13.18 -20.24
CA PRO A 150 -23.85 13.91 -21.32
C PRO A 150 -24.31 13.05 -22.52
N THR A 151 -24.10 11.73 -22.46
CA THR A 151 -24.31 10.75 -23.53
C THR A 151 -25.19 9.60 -23.01
N GLN A 152 -25.38 8.56 -23.81
CA GLN A 152 -26.15 7.35 -23.49
C GLN A 152 -25.59 6.47 -22.35
N TYR A 153 -24.56 6.93 -21.62
CA TYR A 153 -23.92 6.21 -20.52
C TYR A 153 -24.39 6.69 -19.15
N ARG A 154 -24.36 5.78 -18.18
CA ARG A 154 -24.64 6.05 -16.76
C ARG A 154 -23.44 5.62 -15.95
N GLY A 155 -23.33 6.09 -14.72
CA GLY A 155 -22.29 5.61 -13.83
C GLY A 155 -22.58 5.84 -12.37
N PHE A 156 -21.67 5.36 -11.55
CA PHE A 156 -21.55 5.71 -10.15
C PHE A 156 -20.10 5.68 -9.74
N PHE A 157 -19.78 6.32 -8.62
CA PHE A 157 -18.50 6.16 -7.96
C PHE A 157 -18.67 5.67 -6.53
N TYR A 158 -17.61 5.04 -6.01
CA TYR A 158 -17.57 4.42 -4.69
C TYR A 158 -16.17 4.55 -4.07
N PRO A 159 -15.93 5.61 -3.27
CA PRO A 159 -14.70 5.78 -2.52
C PRO A 159 -14.69 4.89 -1.27
N GLN A 160 -13.51 4.39 -0.90
CA GLN A 160 -13.31 3.45 0.21
C GLN A 160 -11.98 3.69 0.90
N TYR A 161 -11.96 3.49 2.22
CA TYR A 161 -10.74 3.39 3.00
C TYR A 161 -10.44 1.92 3.25
N LEU A 162 -9.29 1.45 2.78
CA LEU A 162 -8.84 0.07 2.87
C LEU A 162 -7.56 0.01 3.72
N ASN A 163 -7.72 -0.27 5.01
CA ASN A 163 -6.66 -0.36 6.02
C ASN A 163 -5.85 0.93 6.23
N ASP A 164 -4.89 1.19 5.35
CA ASP A 164 -3.90 2.29 5.38
C ASP A 164 -3.88 3.05 4.04
N SER A 165 -4.90 2.85 3.22
CA SER A 165 -4.94 3.33 1.84
C SER A 165 -6.34 3.79 1.47
N TYR A 166 -6.38 4.81 0.63
CA TYR A 166 -7.57 5.30 -0.04
C TYR A 166 -7.75 4.55 -1.36
N SER A 167 -8.98 4.14 -1.64
CA SER A 167 -9.39 3.46 -2.87
C SER A 167 -10.59 4.19 -3.47
N PHE A 168 -10.65 4.25 -4.78
CA PHE A 168 -11.78 4.84 -5.49
C PHE A 168 -12.17 4.00 -6.70
N LEU A 169 -13.45 3.63 -6.75
CA LEU A 169 -14.07 2.98 -7.90
C LEU A 169 -14.92 4.00 -8.65
N LEU A 170 -14.67 4.20 -9.94
CA LEU A 170 -15.61 4.82 -10.87
C LEU A 170 -16.10 3.77 -11.87
N HIS A 171 -17.40 3.50 -11.87
CA HIS A 171 -18.05 2.56 -12.79
C HIS A 171 -18.93 3.33 -13.76
N ILE A 172 -18.64 3.18 -15.05
CA ILE A 172 -19.38 3.79 -16.15
C ILE A 172 -19.90 2.66 -17.04
N PHE A 173 -21.15 2.72 -17.46
CA PHE A 173 -21.76 1.66 -18.25
C PHE A 173 -22.81 2.18 -19.23
N HIS A 174 -22.96 1.47 -20.34
CA HIS A 174 -24.08 1.66 -21.25
C HIS A 174 -25.24 0.80 -20.77
N PRO A 175 -26.42 1.38 -20.47
CA PRO A 175 -27.55 0.59 -20.00
C PRO A 175 -27.96 -0.46 -21.03
N GLN A 176 -28.05 -1.70 -20.59
CA GLN A 176 -28.55 -2.79 -21.40
C GLN A 176 -30.01 -2.52 -21.78
N LYS A 177 -30.25 -2.42 -23.09
CA LYS A 177 -31.55 -2.08 -23.69
C LYS A 177 -31.61 -2.75 -25.04
N LEU A 178 -32.54 -3.68 -25.18
CA LEU A 178 -32.70 -4.50 -26.38
C LEU A 178 -32.63 -3.66 -27.67
N GLY A 179 -31.66 -3.97 -28.52
CA GLY A 179 -31.43 -3.31 -29.81
C GLY A 179 -30.88 -1.89 -29.74
N LYS A 180 -30.50 -1.40 -28.56
CA LYS A 180 -30.03 -0.01 -28.32
C LYS A 180 -28.79 0.05 -27.43
N ASP A 181 -28.18 -1.08 -27.11
CA ASP A 181 -27.02 -1.22 -26.23
C ASP A 181 -25.73 -1.63 -26.95
N GLY A 182 -25.79 -1.84 -28.27
CA GLY A 182 -24.64 -2.10 -29.10
C GLY A 182 -23.79 -0.86 -29.32
N VAL A 183 -22.50 -0.96 -29.03
CA VAL A 183 -21.49 0.07 -29.30
C VAL A 183 -20.43 -0.52 -30.22
N LYS A 184 -20.11 0.20 -31.30
CA LYS A 184 -19.06 -0.21 -32.22
C LYS A 184 -17.68 -0.08 -31.57
N PHE A 185 -16.75 -0.94 -31.95
CA PHE A 185 -15.38 -0.88 -31.43
C PHE A 185 -14.74 0.48 -31.74
N SER A 186 -14.92 1.00 -32.95
CA SER A 186 -14.38 2.31 -33.34
C SER A 186 -14.87 3.50 -32.48
N ASP A 187 -16.05 3.37 -31.86
CA ASP A 187 -16.70 4.38 -31.03
C ASP A 187 -16.37 4.24 -29.53
N ILE A 188 -15.73 3.14 -29.11
CA ILE A 188 -15.52 2.81 -27.68
C ILE A 188 -14.51 3.74 -27.00
N ALA A 189 -13.67 4.44 -27.76
CA ALA A 189 -12.69 5.41 -27.26
C ALA A 189 -13.32 6.52 -26.38
N LYS A 190 -14.63 6.78 -26.53
CA LYS A 190 -15.37 7.71 -25.66
C LYS A 190 -15.43 7.27 -24.19
N LEU A 191 -15.21 5.98 -23.93
CA LEU A 191 -15.12 5.40 -22.58
C LEU A 191 -13.67 5.31 -22.09
N SER A 192 -12.69 5.76 -22.87
CA SER A 192 -11.28 5.72 -22.46
C SER A 192 -11.07 6.56 -21.21
N PRO A 193 -10.22 6.10 -20.26
CA PRO A 193 -9.88 6.93 -19.13
C PRO A 193 -9.07 8.17 -19.48
N PRO A 194 -9.27 9.28 -18.73
CA PRO A 194 -8.45 10.46 -18.83
C PRO A 194 -7.04 10.14 -18.34
N LYS A 195 -6.08 10.99 -18.73
CA LYS A 195 -4.68 10.81 -18.34
C LYS A 195 -4.45 10.88 -16.82
N SER A 196 -5.27 11.67 -16.11
CA SER A 196 -5.22 11.82 -14.65
C SER A 196 -5.57 10.53 -13.89
N PHE A 197 -6.39 9.67 -14.48
CA PHE A 197 -6.62 8.33 -13.96
C PHE A 197 -5.31 7.55 -13.96
N PHE A 198 -4.69 7.38 -15.14
CA PHE A 198 -3.49 6.58 -15.28
C PHE A 198 -2.28 7.14 -14.51
N ALA A 199 -2.18 8.45 -14.40
CA ALA A 199 -1.14 9.11 -13.61
C ALA A 199 -1.32 8.94 -12.11
N GLY A 200 -2.52 8.62 -11.62
CA GLY A 200 -2.83 8.64 -10.20
C GLY A 200 -2.78 10.04 -9.58
N THR A 201 -2.71 11.09 -10.39
CA THR A 201 -2.58 12.49 -9.95
C THR A 201 -3.27 13.42 -10.97
N SER A 202 -3.40 14.71 -10.63
CA SER A 202 -3.79 15.74 -11.61
C SER A 202 -2.76 16.87 -11.67
N THR A 203 -2.53 17.40 -12.87
CA THR A 203 -1.69 18.59 -13.12
C THR A 203 -2.39 19.90 -12.75
N SER A 204 -3.68 19.86 -12.42
CA SER A 204 -4.42 21.03 -11.92
C SER A 204 -4.24 21.27 -10.42
N LEU A 205 -3.54 20.38 -9.73
CA LEU A 205 -3.24 20.49 -8.30
C LEU A 205 -1.96 21.32 -8.09
N ASP A 206 -1.84 21.93 -6.93
CA ASP A 206 -0.61 22.61 -6.52
C ASP A 206 0.56 21.62 -6.40
N GLU A 207 1.78 22.10 -6.69
CA GLU A 207 3.00 21.27 -6.73
C GLU A 207 3.24 20.41 -5.47
N PRO A 208 3.05 20.92 -4.23
CA PRO A 208 3.18 20.08 -3.04
C PRO A 208 2.21 18.89 -3.05
N LEU A 209 0.94 19.16 -3.34
CA LEU A 209 -0.13 18.17 -3.37
C LEU A 209 0.07 17.14 -4.48
N GLN A 210 0.48 17.60 -5.67
CA GLN A 210 0.78 16.74 -6.80
C GLN A 210 1.92 15.78 -6.46
N THR A 211 2.97 16.29 -5.79
CA THR A 211 4.11 15.47 -5.35
C THR A 211 3.67 14.40 -4.34
N HIS A 212 2.88 14.80 -3.33
CA HIS A 212 2.34 13.86 -2.33
C HIS A 212 1.48 12.76 -2.96
N LEU A 213 0.54 13.11 -3.83
CA LEU A 213 -0.32 12.12 -4.50
C LEU A 213 0.48 11.19 -5.40
N LYS A 214 1.50 11.71 -6.08
CA LYS A 214 2.37 10.89 -6.93
C LYS A 214 3.14 9.87 -6.11
N HIS A 215 3.66 10.26 -4.95
CA HIS A 215 4.35 9.36 -4.04
C HIS A 215 3.40 8.36 -3.38
N ALA A 216 2.16 8.77 -3.13
CA ALA A 216 1.15 7.92 -2.52
C ALA A 216 0.52 6.94 -3.50
N SER A 217 0.56 7.22 -4.81
CA SER A 217 -0.12 6.39 -5.80
C SER A 217 0.54 5.02 -5.93
N TRP A 218 -0.25 3.97 -5.67
CA TRP A 218 0.13 2.57 -5.86
C TRP A 218 -0.41 1.99 -7.17
N GLY A 219 -0.78 2.88 -8.09
CA GLY A 219 -1.22 2.55 -9.43
C GLY A 219 -2.71 2.40 -9.58
N THR A 220 -3.10 1.94 -10.77
CA THR A 220 -4.49 1.87 -11.21
C THR A 220 -4.81 0.54 -11.84
N THR A 221 -6.07 0.14 -11.75
CA THR A 221 -6.63 -1.02 -12.44
C THR A 221 -7.86 -0.59 -13.22
N MET A 222 -7.96 -1.02 -14.47
CA MET A 222 -9.12 -0.81 -15.32
C MET A 222 -9.70 -2.16 -15.70
N LEU A 223 -11.00 -2.36 -15.46
CA LEU A 223 -11.75 -3.51 -15.92
C LEU A 223 -12.82 -3.06 -16.90
N PHE A 224 -12.64 -3.42 -18.16
CA PHE A 224 -13.64 -3.28 -19.21
C PHE A 224 -14.39 -4.60 -19.38
N SER A 225 -15.73 -4.55 -19.43
CA SER A 225 -16.57 -5.74 -19.63
C SER A 225 -17.72 -5.45 -20.59
N GLY A 226 -18.15 -6.44 -21.35
CA GLY A 226 -19.35 -6.32 -22.20
C GLY A 226 -19.65 -7.61 -22.94
N PHE A 227 -20.84 -7.69 -23.53
CA PHE A 227 -21.29 -8.88 -24.24
C PHE A 227 -20.80 -8.90 -25.69
N ILE A 228 -20.45 -10.08 -26.18
CA ILE A 228 -20.16 -10.32 -27.60
C ILE A 228 -21.14 -11.38 -28.14
N ASP A 229 -21.71 -11.09 -29.31
CA ASP A 229 -22.74 -11.93 -29.97
C ASP A 229 -22.29 -13.37 -30.26
N SER A 230 -21.00 -13.58 -30.46
CA SER A 230 -20.42 -14.89 -30.79
C SER A 230 -19.30 -15.23 -29.82
N ARG A 231 -19.57 -16.16 -28.91
CA ARG A 231 -18.56 -16.70 -27.99
C ARG A 231 -17.41 -17.32 -28.81
N PRO A 232 -16.16 -16.88 -28.60
CA PRO A 232 -15.00 -17.53 -29.22
C PRO A 232 -14.90 -19.00 -28.78
N GLY A 233 -14.44 -19.88 -29.67
CA GLY A 233 -14.29 -21.31 -29.36
C GLY A 233 -13.19 -21.58 -28.34
N THR A 234 -12.18 -20.73 -28.28
CA THR A 234 -11.05 -20.81 -27.34
C THR A 234 -10.68 -19.44 -26.76
N LEU A 235 -9.93 -19.43 -25.66
CA LEU A 235 -9.34 -18.21 -25.10
C LEU A 235 -8.40 -17.52 -26.10
N GLU A 236 -7.71 -18.27 -26.95
CA GLU A 236 -6.77 -17.70 -27.93
C GLU A 236 -7.49 -16.96 -29.07
N GLU A 237 -8.63 -17.48 -29.53
CA GLU A 237 -9.48 -16.76 -30.48
C GLU A 237 -10.05 -15.48 -29.87
N GLY A 238 -10.50 -15.55 -28.61
CA GLY A 238 -11.03 -14.39 -27.91
C GLY A 238 -9.96 -13.34 -27.60
N LYS A 239 -8.69 -13.73 -27.45
CA LYS A 239 -7.58 -12.79 -27.27
C LYS A 239 -7.48 -11.79 -28.40
N LYS A 240 -7.67 -12.21 -29.66
CA LYS A 240 -7.64 -11.31 -30.82
C LYS A 240 -8.71 -10.21 -30.72
N LEU A 241 -9.89 -10.56 -30.19
CA LEU A 241 -10.97 -9.59 -29.94
C LEU A 241 -10.63 -8.64 -28.80
N ALA A 242 -10.06 -9.15 -27.72
CA ALA A 242 -9.63 -8.35 -26.59
C ALA A 242 -8.51 -7.37 -26.99
N ASP A 243 -7.53 -7.82 -27.78
CA ASP A 243 -6.45 -6.98 -28.29
C ASP A 243 -7.01 -5.85 -29.19
N GLU A 244 -7.95 -6.16 -30.09
CA GLU A 244 -8.60 -5.17 -30.93
C GLU A 244 -9.43 -4.16 -30.12
N LEU A 245 -10.16 -4.62 -29.11
CA LEU A 245 -10.88 -3.76 -28.16
C LEU A 245 -9.92 -2.82 -27.43
N LEU A 246 -8.81 -3.34 -26.90
CA LEU A 246 -7.81 -2.57 -26.19
C LEU A 246 -7.25 -1.43 -27.05
N GLN A 247 -6.91 -1.74 -28.30
CA GLN A 247 -6.38 -0.76 -29.25
C GLN A 247 -7.41 0.32 -29.58
N ASN A 248 -8.67 -0.06 -29.82
CA ASN A 248 -9.73 0.90 -30.10
C ASN A 248 -10.10 1.76 -28.88
N LEU A 249 -10.00 1.19 -27.68
CA LEU A 249 -10.34 1.84 -26.42
C LEU A 249 -9.30 2.88 -26.01
N LEU A 250 -8.01 2.52 -25.99
CA LEU A 250 -6.96 3.43 -25.55
C LEU A 250 -6.42 4.33 -26.67
N LYS A 251 -6.46 3.84 -27.92
CA LYS A 251 -5.75 4.44 -29.07
C LYS A 251 -4.32 4.86 -28.67
N PRO A 252 -3.51 3.90 -28.17
CA PRO A 252 -2.23 4.23 -27.55
C PRO A 252 -1.29 4.89 -28.56
N ASP A 253 -0.48 5.84 -28.08
CA ASP A 253 0.58 6.45 -28.88
C ASP A 253 1.57 5.35 -29.29
N PRO A 254 1.99 5.26 -30.56
CA PRO A 254 3.05 4.32 -30.98
C PRO A 254 4.32 4.37 -30.11
N LYS A 255 4.62 5.53 -29.51
CA LYS A 255 5.77 5.72 -28.59
C LYS A 255 5.49 5.26 -27.15
N LYS A 256 4.23 5.03 -26.80
CA LYS A 256 3.77 4.53 -25.49
C LYS A 256 2.72 3.44 -25.72
N PRO A 257 3.15 2.23 -26.11
CA PRO A 257 2.22 1.14 -26.40
C PRO A 257 1.37 0.79 -25.18
N ALA A 258 0.26 0.09 -25.40
CA ALA A 258 -0.54 -0.47 -24.31
C ALA A 258 0.28 -1.49 -23.49
N PRO A 259 -0.11 -1.76 -22.23
CA PRO A 259 0.57 -2.78 -21.41
C PRO A 259 0.64 -4.14 -22.13
N PRO A 260 1.71 -4.92 -21.93
CA PRO A 260 1.85 -6.21 -22.57
C PRO A 260 0.79 -7.19 -22.07
N PHE A 261 0.39 -8.13 -22.92
CA PHE A 261 -0.49 -9.23 -22.52
C PHE A 261 0.21 -10.10 -21.47
N TRP A 262 -0.49 -10.38 -20.39
CA TRP A 262 0.01 -11.17 -19.27
C TRP A 262 -0.61 -12.57 -19.25
N ALA A 263 -1.94 -12.64 -19.23
CA ALA A 263 -2.66 -13.90 -19.06
C ALA A 263 -4.09 -13.83 -19.59
N SER A 264 -4.63 -14.98 -19.96
CA SER A 264 -6.05 -15.18 -20.24
C SER A 264 -6.61 -16.34 -19.44
N ARG A 265 -7.88 -16.25 -19.04
CA ARG A 265 -8.55 -17.29 -18.26
C ARG A 265 -10.08 -17.18 -18.39
N GLU A 266 -10.77 -18.26 -18.04
CA GLU A 266 -12.19 -18.18 -17.75
C GLU A 266 -12.39 -17.48 -16.40
N PHE A 267 -13.40 -16.62 -16.32
CA PHE A 267 -13.73 -15.87 -15.12
C PHE A 267 -15.22 -15.56 -15.06
N LEU A 268 -15.89 -16.07 -14.01
CA LEU A 268 -17.32 -15.85 -13.77
C LEU A 268 -18.21 -16.17 -14.99
N GLY A 269 -17.86 -17.19 -15.77
CA GLY A 269 -18.57 -17.58 -17.00
C GLY A 269 -18.19 -16.80 -18.27
N GLY A 270 -17.34 -15.78 -18.16
CA GLY A 270 -16.75 -15.03 -19.27
C GLY A 270 -15.29 -15.37 -19.53
N PHE A 271 -14.71 -14.71 -20.54
CA PHE A 271 -13.27 -14.79 -20.84
C PHE A 271 -12.57 -13.49 -20.43
N LEU A 272 -11.61 -13.61 -19.52
CA LEU A 272 -10.83 -12.50 -18.99
C LEU A 272 -9.43 -12.49 -19.61
N TYR A 273 -9.00 -11.30 -20.02
CA TYR A 273 -7.67 -11.01 -20.56
C TYR A 273 -7.02 -9.92 -19.72
N GLU A 274 -5.81 -10.17 -19.25
CA GLU A 274 -5.05 -9.25 -18.41
C GLU A 274 -3.84 -8.71 -19.17
N TYR A 275 -3.67 -7.40 -19.11
CA TYR A 275 -2.58 -6.65 -19.72
C TYR A 275 -1.86 -5.86 -18.64
N GLN A 276 -0.63 -6.25 -18.34
CA GLN A 276 0.21 -5.63 -17.33
C GLN A 276 1.64 -6.13 -17.43
N ASP A 277 2.56 -5.36 -16.87
CA ASP A 277 3.87 -5.82 -16.44
C ASP A 277 3.85 -5.90 -14.91
N ILE A 278 4.12 -7.09 -14.35
CA ILE A 278 4.13 -7.31 -12.89
C ILE A 278 5.48 -6.97 -12.25
N TYR A 279 6.52 -6.76 -13.05
CA TYR A 279 7.88 -6.46 -12.62
C TYR A 279 8.24 -4.99 -12.80
N SER A 280 7.44 -4.22 -13.55
CA SER A 280 7.69 -2.80 -13.78
C SER A 280 6.38 -2.01 -13.89
N PRO A 281 6.30 -0.78 -13.32
CA PRO A 281 5.11 0.05 -13.45
C PRO A 281 4.89 0.48 -14.91
N HIS A 282 3.71 0.18 -15.46
CA HIS A 282 3.32 0.67 -16.78
C HIS A 282 2.56 2.00 -16.68
N PRO A 283 2.77 2.98 -17.58
CA PRO A 283 2.06 4.26 -17.56
C PRO A 283 0.53 4.17 -17.68
N TYR A 284 -0.01 3.02 -18.07
CA TYR A 284 -1.45 2.77 -18.19
C TYR A 284 -1.98 1.87 -17.06
N GLY A 285 -1.16 1.56 -16.05
CA GLY A 285 -1.52 0.65 -14.97
C GLY A 285 -1.84 -0.76 -15.48
N LYS A 286 -2.71 -1.46 -14.74
CA LYS A 286 -3.25 -2.78 -15.12
C LYS A 286 -4.54 -2.61 -15.91
N ILE A 287 -4.65 -3.32 -17.04
CA ILE A 287 -5.88 -3.33 -17.85
C ILE A 287 -6.41 -4.75 -17.96
N MET A 288 -7.72 -4.88 -17.82
CA MET A 288 -8.44 -6.15 -17.86
C MET A 288 -9.62 -6.02 -18.81
N ILE A 289 -9.76 -6.98 -19.73
CA ILE A 289 -10.88 -7.06 -20.66
C ILE A 289 -11.64 -8.35 -20.39
N LEU A 290 -12.91 -8.23 -20.07
CA LEU A 290 -13.80 -9.35 -19.74
C LEU A 290 -14.92 -9.45 -20.77
N LEU A 291 -14.84 -10.47 -21.62
CA LEU A 291 -15.85 -10.76 -22.63
C LEU A 291 -16.93 -11.64 -22.02
N LEU A 292 -18.18 -11.19 -22.11
CA LEU A 292 -19.35 -11.86 -21.55
C LEU A 292 -20.17 -12.53 -22.64
N PHE A 293 -20.78 -13.67 -22.28
CA PHE A 293 -21.53 -14.51 -23.21
C PHE A 293 -22.93 -14.87 -22.70
N SER A 294 -23.24 -14.57 -21.44
CA SER A 294 -24.52 -14.90 -20.81
C SER A 294 -24.87 -13.91 -19.71
N GLU A 295 -26.17 -13.67 -19.50
CA GLU A 295 -26.66 -12.86 -18.38
C GLU A 295 -26.21 -13.41 -17.02
N GLU A 296 -26.14 -14.73 -16.87
CA GLU A 296 -25.62 -15.38 -15.67
C GLU A 296 -24.21 -14.89 -15.33
N SER A 297 -23.34 -14.72 -16.34
CA SER A 297 -21.99 -14.21 -16.12
C SER A 297 -21.99 -12.77 -15.59
N LYS A 298 -22.89 -11.94 -16.12
CA LYS A 298 -23.08 -10.56 -15.66
C LYS A 298 -23.65 -10.50 -14.24
N GLU A 299 -24.61 -11.36 -13.91
CA GLU A 299 -25.16 -11.47 -12.56
C GLU A 299 -24.07 -11.87 -11.55
N LYS A 300 -23.21 -12.81 -11.91
CA LYS A 300 -22.05 -13.21 -11.09
C LYS A 300 -21.09 -12.05 -10.83
N ILE A 301 -20.72 -11.27 -11.86
CA ILE A 301 -19.89 -10.07 -11.71
C ILE A 301 -20.56 -9.05 -10.79
N ASN A 302 -21.84 -8.74 -11.02
CA ASN A 302 -22.59 -7.80 -10.21
C ASN A 302 -22.67 -8.26 -8.74
N GLY A 303 -22.80 -9.57 -8.53
CA GLY A 303 -22.82 -10.17 -7.20
C GLY A 303 -21.52 -10.00 -6.41
N VAL A 304 -20.38 -9.85 -7.09
CA VAL A 304 -19.04 -9.71 -6.47
C VAL A 304 -18.43 -8.31 -6.64
N GLN A 305 -19.11 -7.38 -7.31
CA GLN A 305 -18.50 -6.11 -7.72
C GLN A 305 -17.94 -5.29 -6.56
N TRP A 306 -18.55 -5.41 -5.38
CA TRP A 306 -18.14 -4.67 -4.18
C TRP A 306 -16.81 -5.16 -3.59
N TRP A 307 -16.39 -6.37 -3.93
CA TRP A 307 -15.09 -6.92 -3.51
C TRP A 307 -13.97 -6.69 -4.54
N LEU A 308 -14.30 -6.27 -5.76
CA LEU A 308 -13.28 -5.99 -6.79
C LEU A 308 -12.29 -4.87 -6.38
N PRO A 309 -12.72 -3.74 -5.75
CA PRO A 309 -11.79 -2.73 -5.27
C PRO A 309 -10.76 -3.30 -4.29
N GLU A 310 -11.21 -4.09 -3.32
CA GLU A 310 -10.39 -4.74 -2.30
C GLU A 310 -9.45 -5.79 -2.92
N LEU A 311 -9.96 -6.64 -3.81
CA LEU A 311 -9.17 -7.65 -4.51
C LEU A 311 -8.00 -7.03 -5.27
N PHE A 312 -8.30 -6.07 -6.14
CA PHE A 312 -7.28 -5.44 -6.99
C PHE A 312 -6.34 -4.53 -6.18
N PHE A 313 -6.82 -3.93 -5.08
CA PHE A 313 -5.98 -3.20 -4.15
C PHE A 313 -4.87 -4.09 -3.57
N TYR A 314 -5.23 -5.25 -3.02
CA TYR A 314 -4.23 -6.16 -2.44
C TYR A 314 -3.22 -6.66 -3.47
N GLU A 315 -3.67 -6.95 -4.70
CA GLU A 315 -2.77 -7.31 -5.79
C GLU A 315 -1.78 -6.18 -6.10
N ARG A 316 -2.25 -4.94 -6.24
CA ARG A 316 -1.38 -3.78 -6.52
C ARG A 316 -0.41 -3.50 -5.39
N LYS A 317 -0.88 -3.58 -4.15
CA LYS A 317 -0.03 -3.45 -2.95
C LYS A 317 1.09 -4.49 -2.96
N ILE A 318 0.78 -5.77 -3.23
CA ILE A 318 1.80 -6.84 -3.30
C ILE A 318 2.84 -6.56 -4.41
N CYS A 319 2.39 -6.26 -5.63
CA CYS A 319 3.29 -5.98 -6.74
C CYS A 319 4.18 -4.76 -6.48
N GLN A 320 3.61 -3.67 -5.96
CA GLN A 320 4.37 -2.46 -5.65
C GLN A 320 5.42 -2.70 -4.56
N ASN A 321 5.04 -3.37 -3.46
CA ASN A 321 5.97 -3.73 -2.39
C ASN A 321 7.11 -4.64 -2.90
N TYR A 322 6.82 -5.54 -3.85
CA TYR A 322 7.86 -6.34 -4.47
C TYR A 322 8.83 -5.48 -5.30
N ILE A 323 8.32 -4.57 -6.14
CA ILE A 323 9.14 -3.65 -6.94
C ILE A 323 10.02 -2.77 -6.03
N ASP A 324 9.43 -2.18 -4.99
CA ASP A 324 10.14 -1.33 -4.03
C ASP A 324 11.22 -2.12 -3.28
N SER A 325 10.95 -3.38 -2.94
CA SER A 325 11.96 -4.28 -2.36
C SER A 325 13.15 -4.51 -3.29
N ARG A 326 12.94 -4.58 -4.62
CA ARG A 326 14.06 -4.72 -5.57
C ARG A 326 14.94 -3.48 -5.54
N GLY A 327 14.31 -2.31 -5.46
CA GLY A 327 15.00 -1.03 -5.32
C GLY A 327 15.84 -0.96 -4.04
N GLU A 328 15.26 -1.29 -2.89
CA GLU A 328 15.99 -1.28 -1.61
C GLU A 328 17.09 -2.34 -1.54
N TYR A 329 16.86 -3.54 -2.08
CA TYR A 329 17.90 -4.56 -2.18
C TYR A 329 19.08 -4.11 -3.05
N SER A 330 18.81 -3.47 -4.20
CA SER A 330 19.86 -2.91 -5.06
C SER A 330 20.70 -1.87 -4.33
N LYS A 331 20.07 -0.95 -3.59
CA LYS A 331 20.76 0.04 -2.76
C LYS A 331 21.58 -0.62 -1.64
N ALA A 332 21.04 -1.63 -0.96
CA ALA A 332 21.76 -2.37 0.08
C ALA A 332 23.01 -3.08 -0.48
N ASN A 333 22.91 -3.65 -1.68
CA ASN A 333 24.07 -4.23 -2.37
C ASN A 333 25.13 -3.18 -2.73
N GLN A 334 24.74 -1.94 -3.07
CA GLN A 334 25.69 -0.85 -3.28
C GLN A 334 26.37 -0.43 -1.98
N ASP A 335 25.63 -0.40 -0.87
CA ASP A 335 26.18 -0.12 0.46
C ASP A 335 27.23 -1.18 0.84
N ILE A 336 26.96 -2.48 0.64
CA ILE A 336 27.95 -3.57 0.86
C ILE A 336 29.21 -3.35 0.02
N LYS A 337 29.07 -3.07 -1.29
CA LYS A 337 30.23 -2.85 -2.16
C LYS A 337 31.08 -1.68 -1.70
N THR A 338 30.44 -0.62 -1.17
CA THR A 338 31.12 0.54 -0.60
C THR A 338 31.86 0.18 0.68
N ILE A 339 31.25 -0.64 1.53
CA ILE A 339 31.86 -1.18 2.75
C ILE A 339 33.07 -2.05 2.40
N GLU A 340 32.92 -3.03 1.51
CA GLU A 340 34.01 -3.89 1.06
C GLU A 340 35.17 -3.09 0.47
N LYS A 341 34.86 -2.07 -0.33
CA LYS A 341 35.88 -1.16 -0.87
C LYS A 341 36.60 -0.43 0.26
N THR A 342 35.87 0.16 1.20
CA THR A 342 36.44 0.85 2.37
C THR A 342 37.38 -0.07 3.15
N ILE A 343 36.96 -1.32 3.40
CA ILE A 343 37.76 -2.35 4.07
C ILE A 343 39.01 -2.74 3.26
N ARG A 344 38.93 -2.80 1.93
CA ARG A 344 40.07 -3.17 1.07
C ARG A 344 41.07 -2.03 0.85
N THR A 345 40.59 -0.79 0.77
CA THR A 345 41.44 0.40 0.66
C THR A 345 42.04 0.79 2.00
N PHE A 346 41.50 0.23 3.08
CA PHE A 346 42.13 0.21 4.37
C PHE A 346 43.53 -0.40 4.26
N PRO A 347 44.60 0.23 4.75
CA PRO A 347 45.95 -0.31 4.64
C PRO A 347 46.03 -1.73 5.25
N PRO A 348 46.33 -2.79 4.47
CA PRO A 348 46.37 -4.16 4.99
C PRO A 348 47.63 -4.51 5.80
N ASN A 349 48.55 -3.57 6.04
CA ASN A 349 49.89 -3.93 6.52
C ASN A 349 50.05 -4.02 8.05
N ILE A 350 49.03 -3.69 8.86
CA ILE A 350 49.17 -3.71 10.32
C ILE A 350 49.21 -5.16 10.88
N ALA A 351 48.65 -6.13 10.16
CA ALA A 351 48.68 -7.53 10.60
C ALA A 351 50.06 -8.20 10.46
N THR A 352 51.00 -7.60 9.72
CA THR A 352 52.29 -8.24 9.42
C THR A 352 53.52 -7.37 9.69
N ASP A 353 53.42 -6.04 9.77
CA ASP A 353 54.54 -5.17 10.16
C ASP A 353 54.02 -3.95 10.94
N VAL A 354 54.19 -3.96 12.26
CA VAL A 354 53.82 -2.85 13.15
C VAL A 354 55.06 -1.97 13.39
N PRO A 355 55.11 -0.71 12.95
CA PRO A 355 55.70 0.36 13.75
C PRO A 355 54.72 0.67 14.91
N PRO A 356 55.19 0.90 16.14
CA PRO A 356 54.34 0.95 17.34
C PRO A 356 53.33 2.10 17.39
N ASP A 357 53.46 3.12 16.55
CA ASP A 357 52.68 4.36 16.64
C ASP A 357 52.03 4.71 15.30
N LEU A 358 50.69 4.77 15.25
CA LEU A 358 49.98 5.36 14.11
C LEU A 358 50.23 6.87 14.11
N SER A 359 50.49 7.53 12.97
CA SER A 359 50.59 8.99 12.95
C SER A 359 49.27 9.65 13.38
N GLU A 360 49.29 10.91 13.83
CA GLU A 360 48.03 11.63 14.15
C GLU A 360 47.09 11.73 12.94
N GLU A 361 47.64 11.80 11.73
CA GLU A 361 46.88 11.84 10.48
C GLU A 361 46.25 10.48 10.18
N GLU A 362 46.96 9.38 10.43
CA GLU A 362 46.43 8.02 10.32
C GLU A 362 45.30 7.79 11.33
N LEU A 363 45.49 8.16 12.60
CA LEU A 363 44.47 8.07 13.64
C LEU A 363 43.24 8.92 13.32
N ARG A 364 43.43 10.13 12.77
CA ARG A 364 42.33 11.00 12.34
C ARG A 364 41.58 10.42 11.14
N SER A 365 42.30 9.81 10.20
CA SER A 365 41.70 9.09 9.06
C SER A 365 40.86 7.91 9.56
N LEU A 366 41.41 7.12 10.48
CA LEU A 366 40.76 5.99 11.13
C LEU A 366 39.44 6.38 11.79
N LYS A 367 39.46 7.44 12.60
CA LYS A 367 38.25 8.00 13.25
C LYS A 367 37.21 8.47 12.22
N LYS A 368 37.64 9.03 11.09
CA LYS A 368 36.74 9.45 10.00
C LYS A 368 36.10 8.24 9.31
N GLU A 369 36.89 7.19 9.04
CA GLU A 369 36.38 5.96 8.42
C GLU A 369 35.42 5.20 9.31
N ILE A 370 35.69 5.10 10.63
CA ILE A 370 34.71 4.53 11.58
C ILE A 370 33.39 5.28 11.52
N LYS A 371 33.40 6.63 11.51
CA LYS A 371 32.17 7.43 11.41
C LYS A 371 31.41 7.13 10.12
N ASN A 372 32.13 7.02 9.00
CA ASN A 372 31.52 6.68 7.71
C ASN A 372 30.93 5.26 7.70
N LEU A 373 31.64 4.28 8.28
CA LEU A 373 31.17 2.89 8.38
C LEU A 373 29.97 2.75 9.33
N LEU A 374 29.91 3.54 10.41
CA LEU A 374 28.76 3.60 11.30
C LEU A 374 27.52 4.19 10.60
N ASP A 375 27.69 5.26 9.83
CA ASP A 375 26.62 5.84 9.00
C ASP A 375 26.13 4.85 7.92
N LEU A 376 27.06 4.17 7.24
CA LEU A 376 26.74 3.09 6.30
C LEU A 376 26.01 1.93 6.99
N SER A 377 26.44 1.52 8.19
CA SER A 377 25.80 0.46 8.98
C SER A 377 24.37 0.79 9.34
N LEU A 378 24.12 2.02 9.77
CA LEU A 378 22.78 2.46 10.10
C LEU A 378 21.86 2.46 8.87
N ARG A 379 22.31 3.03 7.73
CA ARG A 379 21.56 2.98 6.46
C ARG A 379 21.30 1.54 6.02
N TYR A 380 22.32 0.70 6.07
CA TYR A 380 22.24 -0.70 5.67
C TYR A 380 21.19 -1.48 6.49
N SER A 381 21.23 -1.30 7.81
CA SER A 381 20.27 -1.90 8.76
C SER A 381 18.83 -1.49 8.46
N GLN A 382 18.62 -0.23 8.06
CA GLN A 382 17.30 0.27 7.70
C GLN A 382 16.79 -0.35 6.43
N ARG A 383 17.64 -0.50 5.40
CA ARG A 383 17.25 -1.19 4.17
C ARG A 383 16.86 -2.63 4.45
N MET A 384 17.61 -3.35 5.28
CA MET A 384 17.23 -4.70 5.72
C MET A 384 15.88 -4.71 6.45
N ARG A 385 15.64 -3.76 7.37
CA ARG A 385 14.35 -3.61 8.03
C ARG A 385 13.22 -3.33 7.03
N SER A 386 13.44 -2.48 6.03
CA SER A 386 12.46 -2.21 4.96
C SER A 386 12.15 -3.47 4.16
N LEU A 387 13.15 -4.28 3.81
CA LEU A 387 12.94 -5.57 3.14
C LEU A 387 12.09 -6.52 3.99
N VAL A 388 12.31 -6.58 5.31
CA VAL A 388 11.45 -7.33 6.25
C VAL A 388 10.02 -6.79 6.24
N THR A 389 9.83 -5.46 6.24
CA THR A 389 8.50 -4.84 6.16
C THR A 389 7.80 -5.19 4.85
N PHE A 390 8.50 -5.15 3.71
CA PHE A 390 7.94 -5.53 2.41
C PHE A 390 7.52 -7.01 2.38
N GLU A 391 8.36 -7.91 2.91
CA GLU A 391 8.06 -9.34 3.00
C GLU A 391 6.78 -9.60 3.81
N ASN A 392 6.68 -9.00 5.01
CA ASN A 392 5.51 -9.11 5.87
C ASN A 392 4.25 -8.50 5.21
N THR A 393 4.40 -7.34 4.55
CA THR A 393 3.30 -6.67 3.86
C THR A 393 2.77 -7.54 2.72
N ILE A 394 3.66 -8.16 1.94
CA ILE A 394 3.27 -9.12 0.90
C ILE A 394 2.53 -10.32 1.51
N ALA A 395 3.04 -10.89 2.61
CA ALA A 395 2.40 -12.03 3.28
C ALA A 395 0.97 -11.71 3.76
N ILE A 396 0.78 -10.57 4.41
CA ILE A 396 -0.53 -10.12 4.90
C ILE A 396 -1.50 -9.90 3.74
N ASN A 397 -1.08 -9.15 2.72
CA ASN A 397 -1.96 -8.82 1.60
C ASN A 397 -2.22 -10.02 0.69
N ARG A 398 -1.29 -10.97 0.60
CA ARG A 398 -1.52 -12.28 -0.04
C ARG A 398 -2.66 -13.01 0.65
N ASN A 399 -2.64 -13.11 1.98
CA ASN A 399 -3.74 -13.75 2.72
C ASN A 399 -5.08 -13.03 2.49
N ASN A 400 -5.09 -11.69 2.57
CA ASN A 400 -6.31 -10.92 2.35
C ASN A 400 -6.86 -11.12 0.92
N TYR A 401 -5.99 -11.13 -0.09
CA TYR A 401 -6.35 -11.41 -1.47
C TYR A 401 -7.03 -12.78 -1.64
N LEU A 402 -6.43 -13.83 -1.07
CA LEU A 402 -6.96 -15.19 -1.16
C LEU A 402 -8.29 -15.34 -0.42
N ASN A 403 -8.45 -14.67 0.72
CA ASN A 403 -9.71 -14.62 1.45
C ASN A 403 -10.80 -13.89 0.66
N THR A 404 -10.45 -12.79 -0.02
CA THR A 404 -11.37 -12.09 -0.93
C THR A 404 -11.80 -12.97 -2.11
N LEU A 405 -10.88 -13.67 -2.75
CA LEU A 405 -11.23 -14.66 -3.79
C LEU A 405 -12.15 -15.76 -3.27
N THR A 406 -11.92 -16.24 -2.05
CA THR A 406 -12.80 -17.25 -1.42
C THR A 406 -14.22 -16.73 -1.25
N ARG A 407 -14.38 -15.50 -0.76
CA ARG A 407 -15.70 -14.85 -0.64
C ARG A 407 -16.38 -14.70 -2.00
N MET A 408 -15.62 -14.30 -3.02
CA MET A 408 -16.13 -14.15 -4.39
C MET A 408 -16.58 -15.48 -4.99
N GLU A 409 -15.80 -16.54 -4.83
CA GLU A 409 -16.12 -17.91 -5.29
C GLU A 409 -17.43 -18.40 -4.67
N VAL A 410 -17.56 -18.30 -3.34
CA VAL A 410 -18.78 -18.70 -2.62
C VAL A 410 -19.99 -17.90 -3.11
N LYS A 411 -19.85 -16.58 -3.25
CA LYS A 411 -20.96 -15.69 -3.64
C LYS A 411 -21.41 -15.88 -5.09
N SER A 412 -20.46 -16.10 -5.99
CA SER A 412 -20.71 -16.25 -7.42
C SER A 412 -20.99 -17.70 -7.84
N ASN A 413 -20.83 -18.65 -6.91
CA ASN A 413 -20.90 -20.08 -7.20
C ASN A 413 -20.07 -20.46 -8.45
N SER A 414 -18.85 -19.93 -8.52
CA SER A 414 -17.95 -20.08 -9.67
C SER A 414 -16.59 -20.56 -9.20
N ASP A 415 -16.00 -21.53 -9.88
CA ASP A 415 -14.65 -22.00 -9.58
C ASP A 415 -13.61 -20.92 -9.89
N LEU A 416 -12.94 -20.43 -8.84
CA LEU A 416 -11.83 -19.49 -8.93
C LEU A 416 -10.50 -20.11 -8.49
N THR A 417 -10.44 -21.44 -8.33
CA THR A 417 -9.27 -22.18 -7.84
C THR A 417 -8.04 -21.92 -8.71
N GLY A 418 -8.17 -22.04 -10.04
CA GLY A 418 -7.05 -21.80 -10.95
C GLY A 418 -6.53 -20.35 -10.93
N TRP A 419 -7.39 -19.37 -10.63
CA TRP A 419 -6.92 -18.00 -10.38
C TRP A 419 -6.13 -17.94 -9.08
N ARG A 420 -6.73 -18.44 -8.02
CA ARG A 420 -6.18 -18.43 -6.66
C ARG A 420 -4.80 -19.07 -6.62
N ASP A 421 -4.64 -20.25 -7.20
CA ASP A 421 -3.38 -21.00 -7.17
C ASP A 421 -2.26 -20.26 -7.91
N LYS A 422 -2.56 -19.72 -9.10
CA LYS A 422 -1.59 -18.93 -9.87
C LYS A 422 -1.19 -17.66 -9.13
N ALA A 423 -2.15 -16.93 -8.58
CA ALA A 423 -1.87 -15.73 -7.79
C ALA A 423 -1.05 -16.08 -6.54
N ASN A 424 -1.43 -17.14 -5.84
CA ASN A 424 -0.74 -17.63 -4.66
C ASN A 424 0.72 -18.00 -4.95
N HIS A 425 0.97 -18.66 -6.08
CA HIS A 425 2.31 -19.02 -6.52
C HIS A 425 3.17 -17.79 -6.82
N ILE A 426 2.65 -16.82 -7.58
CA ILE A 426 3.39 -15.59 -7.92
C ILE A 426 3.71 -14.79 -6.65
N PHE A 427 2.72 -14.58 -5.78
CA PHE A 427 2.93 -13.82 -4.55
C PHE A 427 3.86 -14.54 -3.57
N GLY A 428 3.82 -15.89 -3.55
CA GLY A 428 4.79 -16.70 -2.82
C GLY A 428 6.20 -16.53 -3.34
N THR A 429 6.38 -16.53 -4.67
CA THR A 429 7.69 -16.32 -5.30
C THR A 429 8.29 -14.95 -4.94
N PHE A 430 7.47 -13.90 -4.92
CA PHE A 430 7.91 -12.56 -4.48
C PHE A 430 8.41 -12.57 -3.04
N GLN A 431 7.65 -13.20 -2.14
CA GLN A 431 7.99 -13.32 -0.73
C GLN A 431 9.29 -14.13 -0.53
N GLU A 432 9.42 -15.27 -1.22
CA GLU A 432 10.61 -16.13 -1.16
C GLU A 432 11.86 -15.42 -1.68
N GLN A 433 11.73 -14.64 -2.76
CA GLN A 433 12.84 -13.85 -3.27
C GLN A 433 13.33 -12.81 -2.25
N ILE A 434 12.43 -12.08 -1.58
CA ILE A 434 12.83 -11.11 -0.54
C ILE A 434 13.51 -11.83 0.64
N LYS A 435 13.03 -13.01 1.03
CA LYS A 435 13.69 -13.83 2.06
C LYS A 435 15.09 -14.23 1.66
N ALA A 436 15.29 -14.68 0.42
CA ALA A 436 16.61 -15.02 -0.09
C ALA A 436 17.56 -13.81 -0.06
N ASP A 437 17.07 -12.65 -0.49
CA ASP A 437 17.83 -11.40 -0.46
C ASP A 437 18.26 -11.01 0.95
N LEU A 438 17.36 -11.11 1.93
CA LEU A 438 17.67 -10.87 3.33
C LEU A 438 18.78 -11.78 3.84
N VAL A 439 18.77 -13.06 3.46
CA VAL A 439 19.84 -14.02 3.81
C VAL A 439 21.18 -13.61 3.22
N TYR A 440 21.22 -13.14 1.96
CA TYR A 440 22.45 -12.62 1.36
C TYR A 440 22.95 -11.37 2.10
N LEU A 441 22.05 -10.44 2.43
CA LEU A 441 22.43 -9.22 3.14
C LEU A 441 22.95 -9.50 4.58
N GLN A 442 22.48 -10.54 5.25
CA GLN A 442 23.02 -10.92 6.56
C GLN A 442 24.52 -11.25 6.53
N GLN A 443 25.04 -11.71 5.39
CA GLN A 443 26.48 -11.97 5.24
C GLN A 443 27.28 -10.65 5.21
N GLY A 444 26.75 -9.63 4.54
CA GLY A 444 27.33 -8.28 4.51
C GLY A 444 27.34 -7.60 5.88
N GLU A 445 26.32 -7.83 6.71
CA GLU A 445 26.25 -7.32 8.10
C GLU A 445 27.44 -7.81 8.94
N ARG A 446 27.75 -9.11 8.87
CA ARG A 446 28.87 -9.70 9.62
C ARG A 446 30.22 -9.12 9.22
N LEU A 447 30.41 -8.82 7.92
CA LEU A 447 31.61 -8.18 7.41
C LEU A 447 31.75 -6.76 7.96
N LEU A 448 30.65 -6.01 8.01
CA LEU A 448 30.61 -4.66 8.54
C LEU A 448 30.90 -4.61 10.04
N ASP A 449 30.30 -5.49 10.83
CA ASP A 449 30.56 -5.61 12.27
C ASP A 449 32.03 -5.96 12.54
N THR A 450 32.58 -6.89 11.77
CA THR A 450 33.99 -7.28 11.88
C THR A 450 34.89 -6.07 11.60
N ALA A 451 34.64 -5.33 10.53
CA ALA A 451 35.42 -4.16 10.17
C ALA A 451 35.36 -3.06 11.24
N ILE A 452 34.17 -2.70 11.72
CA ILE A 452 34.00 -1.68 12.77
C ILE A 452 34.77 -2.07 14.03
N ASN A 453 34.68 -3.34 14.45
CA ASN A 453 35.38 -3.84 15.64
C ASN A 453 36.90 -3.85 15.46
N THR A 454 37.41 -4.27 14.29
CA THR A 454 38.85 -4.23 13.98
C THR A 454 39.38 -2.81 14.02
N ILE A 455 38.70 -1.86 13.39
CA ILE A 455 39.15 -0.46 13.34
C ILE A 455 39.08 0.17 14.74
N ARG A 456 38.04 -0.13 15.53
CA ARG A 456 37.96 0.31 16.93
C ARG A 456 39.12 -0.24 17.76
N GLY A 457 39.43 -1.54 17.62
CA GLY A 457 40.55 -2.16 18.32
C GLY A 457 41.88 -1.49 18.01
N LEU A 458 42.12 -1.12 16.75
CA LEU A 458 43.31 -0.37 16.34
C LEU A 458 43.37 1.03 16.97
N VAL A 459 42.26 1.78 16.96
CA VAL A 459 42.19 3.10 17.64
C VAL A 459 42.45 2.97 19.13
N GLU A 460 41.83 1.98 19.80
CA GLU A 460 41.96 1.80 21.24
C GLU A 460 43.37 1.38 21.67
N ILE A 461 44.05 0.55 20.87
CA ILE A 461 45.44 0.15 21.13
C ILE A 461 46.37 1.37 21.04
N ASP A 462 46.32 2.14 19.95
CA ASP A 462 47.18 3.33 19.75
C ASP A 462 46.88 4.41 20.80
N GLN A 463 45.61 4.62 21.14
CA GLN A 463 45.24 5.55 22.21
C GLN A 463 45.68 5.05 23.59
N ALA A 464 45.62 3.76 23.90
CA ALA A 464 46.09 3.23 25.17
C ALA A 464 47.63 3.26 25.30
N GLU A 465 48.35 3.16 24.18
CA GLU A 465 49.80 3.28 24.12
C GLU A 465 50.24 4.74 24.30
N ARG A 466 49.52 5.70 23.69
CA ARG A 466 49.70 7.14 23.89
C ARG A 466 49.24 7.64 25.26
N ASP A 467 48.13 7.12 25.79
CA ASP A 467 47.60 7.47 27.12
C ASP A 467 48.42 6.84 28.26
N ARG A 468 49.29 5.86 27.96
CA ARG A 468 50.36 5.46 28.89
C ARG A 468 51.40 6.57 29.11
N LEU A 469 51.36 7.64 28.30
CA LEU A 469 52.15 8.84 28.44
C LEU A 469 51.36 10.06 28.94
N LEU A 470 50.02 10.07 28.97
CA LEU A 470 49.21 11.16 29.55
C LEU A 470 47.80 10.68 29.95
N GLU A 471 47.39 11.06 31.15
CA GLU A 471 46.24 10.54 31.90
C GLU A 471 44.86 11.00 31.34
N HIS A 472 43.98 10.02 31.06
CA HIS A 472 42.51 10.09 31.01
C HIS A 472 41.82 10.84 29.83
N GLN A 473 41.07 10.11 28.98
CA GLN A 473 39.61 10.22 28.79
C GLN A 473 39.11 9.50 27.52
N ILE A 474 38.30 8.43 27.68
CA ILE A 474 37.33 8.05 26.64
C ILE A 474 36.00 7.71 27.31
N GLN A 475 35.02 8.60 27.11
CA GLN A 475 33.61 8.35 27.41
C GLN A 475 33.02 7.42 26.36
N ILE A 476 32.52 6.30 26.85
CA ILE A 476 31.82 5.26 26.12
C ILE A 476 30.45 5.83 25.67
N ALA A 477 30.34 6.19 24.39
CA ALA A 477 29.03 6.39 23.75
C ALA A 477 28.59 5.05 23.15
N GLY A 478 27.74 4.34 23.88
CA GLY A 478 27.21 3.02 23.50
C GLY A 478 26.31 3.10 22.27
N TRP A 479 26.77 2.51 21.16
CA TRP A 479 25.95 2.17 20.01
C TRP A 479 26.37 0.78 19.53
N GLY A 480 25.81 -0.25 20.15
CA GLY A 480 25.71 -1.58 19.56
C GLY A 480 24.41 -1.61 18.77
N ILE A 481 24.47 -1.53 17.44
CA ILE A 481 23.26 -1.59 16.63
C ILE A 481 22.78 -3.05 16.62
N GLY A 482 21.66 -3.32 17.29
CA GLY A 482 21.04 -4.64 17.39
C GLY A 482 20.32 -5.03 16.09
N VAL A 483 21.07 -5.31 15.03
CA VAL A 483 20.52 -5.67 13.71
C VAL A 483 20.18 -7.16 13.63
N GLY A 484 21.00 -8.03 14.25
CA GLY A 484 20.68 -9.46 14.40
C GLY A 484 19.36 -9.76 15.13
N ALA A 485 18.88 -8.86 16.00
CA ALA A 485 17.58 -8.99 16.66
C ALA A 485 16.39 -8.76 15.71
N ILE A 486 16.56 -7.93 14.67
CA ILE A 486 15.53 -7.60 13.68
C ILE A 486 15.25 -8.82 12.78
N VAL A 487 16.24 -9.71 12.58
CA VAL A 487 16.07 -10.97 11.85
C VAL A 487 15.67 -12.13 12.77
N ALA A 488 16.21 -12.21 14.00
CA ALA A 488 15.84 -13.27 14.93
C ALA A 488 14.33 -13.24 15.28
N SER A 489 13.74 -12.04 15.39
CA SER A 489 12.30 -11.84 15.64
C SER A 489 11.40 -12.33 14.50
N THR A 490 11.90 -12.49 13.28
CA THR A 490 11.15 -13.08 12.15
C THR A 490 11.46 -14.56 11.93
N SER A 491 12.60 -15.07 12.41
CA SER A 491 12.90 -16.51 12.39
C SER A 491 11.97 -17.33 13.28
N ALA A 492 11.50 -16.76 14.41
CA ALA A 492 10.48 -17.38 15.26
C ALA A 492 9.09 -17.42 14.61
N LEU A 493 8.83 -16.56 13.61
CA LEU A 493 7.59 -16.55 12.81
C LEU A 493 7.61 -17.57 11.66
N ILE A 494 8.76 -18.21 11.40
CA ILE A 494 8.92 -19.28 10.41
C ILE A 494 8.61 -20.66 11.02
N PHE A 495 8.64 -20.79 12.36
CA PHE A 495 8.23 -22.01 13.05
C PHE A 495 6.78 -21.91 13.51
N GLN A 496 5.99 -22.88 13.08
CA GLN A 496 4.53 -22.96 13.24
C GLN A 496 4.10 -22.88 14.71
N GLU A 497 3.62 -21.72 15.16
CA GLU A 497 2.62 -21.63 16.22
C GLU A 497 1.74 -20.38 16.02
N LYS A 498 0.44 -20.52 16.27
CA LYS A 498 -0.56 -19.47 16.02
C LYS A 498 -0.35 -18.31 16.98
N MET A 499 -0.04 -17.12 16.44
CA MET A 499 -0.13 -15.87 17.18
C MET A 499 -1.59 -15.45 17.36
N THR A 500 -2.05 -15.41 18.60
CA THR A 500 -3.26 -14.66 19.00
C THR A 500 -2.86 -13.26 19.49
N PHE A 501 -3.60 -12.25 19.05
CA PHE A 501 -3.35 -10.83 19.29
C PHE A 501 -3.53 -10.42 20.78
N PRO A 502 -2.88 -9.34 21.29
CA PRO A 502 -2.79 -9.03 22.73
C PRO A 502 -4.08 -8.52 23.39
N TRP A 503 -5.21 -8.52 22.68
CA TRP A 503 -6.47 -7.94 23.14
C TRP A 503 -7.67 -8.90 23.01
N SER A 504 -7.42 -10.21 22.92
CA SER A 504 -8.49 -11.19 23.15
C SER A 504 -8.61 -11.44 24.66
N ASP A 505 -9.81 -11.21 25.19
CA ASP A 505 -10.18 -11.45 26.59
C ASP A 505 -9.72 -12.83 27.07
N ASN A 506 -8.67 -12.84 27.90
CA ASN A 506 -8.46 -13.80 28.98
C ASN A 506 -7.30 -13.31 29.86
N ARG A 507 -7.65 -12.59 30.93
CA ARG A 507 -6.76 -12.40 32.09
C ARG A 507 -6.67 -13.74 32.83
N GLY A 508 -5.49 -14.37 32.84
CA GLY A 508 -5.24 -15.56 33.65
C GLY A 508 -3.90 -16.25 33.40
N ASP A 509 -2.98 -16.04 34.34
CA ASP A 509 -1.92 -16.92 34.82
C ASP A 509 -0.60 -17.18 34.08
N ASN A 510 -0.35 -16.64 32.88
CA ASN A 510 1.00 -16.75 32.29
C ASN A 510 1.55 -15.41 31.77
N VAL A 511 2.77 -15.09 32.19
CA VAL A 511 3.51 -13.92 31.72
C VAL A 511 3.69 -14.03 30.21
N HIS A 512 3.25 -13.02 29.46
CA HIS A 512 3.22 -13.05 28.00
C HIS A 512 4.63 -13.30 27.42
N PRO A 513 4.79 -14.15 26.38
CA PRO A 513 6.11 -14.54 25.84
C PRO A 513 6.98 -13.36 25.41
N PHE A 514 6.37 -12.28 24.90
CA PHE A 514 7.06 -11.01 24.64
C PHE A 514 7.68 -10.40 25.91
N THR A 515 6.96 -10.41 27.04
CA THR A 515 7.46 -9.89 28.31
C THR A 515 8.56 -10.78 28.87
N ILE A 516 8.44 -12.10 28.73
CA ILE A 516 9.49 -13.06 29.09
C ILE A 516 10.75 -12.82 28.24
N ALA A 517 10.61 -12.63 26.93
CA ALA A 517 11.72 -12.37 26.01
C ALA A 517 12.41 -11.03 26.30
N VAL A 518 11.63 -9.97 26.57
CA VAL A 518 12.16 -8.66 26.98
C VAL A 518 12.91 -8.77 28.33
N LEU A 519 12.34 -9.48 29.32
CA LEU A 519 12.99 -9.67 30.62
C LEU A 519 14.26 -10.53 30.52
N LEU A 520 14.26 -11.59 29.72
CA LEU A 520 15.45 -12.42 29.46
C LEU A 520 16.53 -11.63 28.72
N SER A 521 16.16 -10.72 27.81
CA SER A 521 17.10 -9.84 27.12
C SER A 521 17.77 -8.87 28.09
N PHE A 522 17.01 -8.28 29.03
CA PHE A 522 17.59 -7.45 30.09
C PHE A 522 18.44 -8.27 31.07
N ALA A 523 18.04 -9.50 31.39
CA ALA A 523 18.82 -10.40 32.25
C ALA A 523 20.15 -10.82 31.60
N CYS A 524 20.16 -11.14 30.30
CA CYS A 524 21.37 -11.48 29.55
C CYS A 524 22.31 -10.27 29.41
N ALA A 525 21.76 -9.08 29.15
CA ALA A 525 22.53 -7.84 29.14
C ALA A 525 23.16 -7.54 30.51
N GLY A 526 22.40 -7.73 31.60
CA GLY A 526 22.89 -7.60 32.97
C GLY A 526 23.99 -8.62 33.31
N LEU A 527 23.82 -9.89 32.92
CA LEU A 527 24.83 -10.94 33.10
C LEU A 527 26.11 -10.66 32.30
N GLY A 528 26.00 -10.12 31.10
CA GLY A 528 27.14 -9.69 30.28
C GLY A 528 27.95 -8.57 30.95
N VAL A 529 27.26 -7.57 31.53
CA VAL A 529 27.90 -6.49 32.30
C VAL A 529 28.56 -7.03 33.57
N LEU A 530 27.91 -7.96 34.28
CA LEU A 530 28.48 -8.57 35.48
C LEU A 530 29.72 -9.45 35.17
N LEU A 531 29.70 -10.19 34.05
CA LEU A 531 30.86 -10.95 33.57
C LEU A 531 32.02 -10.02 33.18
N ALA A 532 31.74 -8.91 32.50
CA ALA A 532 32.75 -7.91 32.18
C ALA A 532 33.39 -7.31 33.45
N ILE A 533 32.58 -6.96 34.46
CA ILE A 533 33.07 -6.45 35.75
C ILE A 533 33.87 -7.52 36.51
N ALA A 534 33.44 -8.79 36.48
CA ALA A 534 34.14 -9.89 37.12
C ALA A 534 35.50 -10.17 36.46
N LEU A 535 35.58 -10.13 35.13
CA LEU A 535 36.81 -10.28 34.36
C LEU A 535 37.80 -9.13 34.64
N ILE A 536 37.29 -7.90 34.74
CA ILE A 536 38.10 -6.72 35.12
C ILE A 536 38.64 -6.86 36.55
N LYS A 537 37.83 -7.34 37.50
CA LYS A 537 38.28 -7.59 38.89
C LYS A 537 39.28 -8.75 38.99
N PHE A 538 39.09 -9.84 38.24
CA PHE A 538 40.03 -10.95 38.17
C PHE A 538 41.37 -10.53 37.57
N GLY A 539 41.36 -9.68 36.54
CA GLY A 539 42.55 -9.09 35.95
C GLY A 539 43.33 -8.19 36.93
N LYS A 540 42.63 -7.42 37.77
CA LYS A 540 43.26 -6.60 38.83
C LYS A 540 43.85 -7.44 39.96
N LYS A 541 43.21 -8.54 40.37
CA LYS A 541 43.70 -9.43 41.45
C LYS A 541 44.92 -10.26 41.02
N ARG A 542 45.02 -10.64 39.74
CA ARG A 542 46.20 -11.31 39.18
C ARG A 542 47.44 -10.39 39.14
N ARG A 543 47.23 -9.08 38.95
CA ARG A 543 48.30 -8.07 38.96
C ARG A 543 48.78 -7.69 40.37
N SER A 544 48.01 -7.95 41.43
CA SER A 544 48.45 -7.68 42.82
C SER A 544 49.05 -8.88 43.55
N SER A 545 49.03 -10.08 42.94
CA SER A 545 49.60 -11.31 43.50
C SER A 545 50.99 -11.64 42.94
N SER A 546 51.54 -10.76 42.08
CA SER A 546 52.87 -10.89 41.48
C SER A 546 53.82 -9.74 41.87
N ASN A 547 53.61 -9.15 43.05
CA ASN A 547 54.55 -8.23 43.69
C ASN A 547 54.96 -8.80 45.05
#